data_AF-A0A7C4ECH5-F1
#
_entry.id   AF-A0A7C4ECH5-F1
#
_cell.length_a   1.000
_cell.length_b   1.000
_cell.length_c   1.000
_cell.angle_alpha   90.00
_cell.angle_beta   90.00
_cell.angle_gamma   90.00
#
_symmetry.space_group_name_H-M   'P 1'
#
loop_
_entity.id
_entity.type
_entity.pdbx_description
1 polymer ?
#
loop_
_entity_poly.entity_id
_entity_poly.type
_entity_poly.pdbx_seq_one_letter_code
_entity_poly.pdbx_strand_id
1 'polypeptide(L)'
;MYNDRSRLDPEGRYPADGPRMVERNALRVLACVQPTRIERARDVIEIDVGDAETGIVILVTPEALELRLPTVEWTGGAYGPVAASRLWKRVTTARLSDKRLASLIRQATEFRQAEFVKCPHCGRSFPPEHRHGDVCHGCCERDLGIVH
;
A
#
# COMPACT_ATOMS: atom_id res chain seq x y z
N MET A 1 -26.56 17.56 13.90
CA MET A 1 -25.77 17.30 12.67
C MET A 1 -26.53 17.91 11.50
N TYR A 2 -26.01 18.99 10.90
CA TYR A 2 -26.63 19.63 9.74
C TYR A 2 -26.43 18.73 8.52
N ASN A 3 -27.53 18.31 7.89
CA ASN A 3 -27.49 17.46 6.70
C ASN A 3 -27.27 18.36 5.47
N ASP A 4 -26.01 18.64 5.12
CA ASP A 4 -25.61 19.55 4.03
C ASP A 4 -26.25 19.20 2.66
N ARG A 5 -26.68 17.94 2.53
CA ARG A 5 -27.43 17.43 1.39
C ARG A 5 -28.77 18.13 1.16
N SER A 6 -29.47 18.58 2.20
CA SER A 6 -30.78 19.23 2.05
C SER A 6 -30.69 20.62 1.41
N ARG A 7 -29.49 21.24 1.36
CA ARG A 7 -29.25 22.48 0.63
C ARG A 7 -29.03 22.27 -0.86
N LEU A 8 -28.39 21.18 -1.23
CA LEU A 8 -28.01 20.88 -2.62
C LEU A 8 -29.12 20.13 -3.37
N ASP A 9 -29.90 19.32 -2.67
CA ASP A 9 -31.02 18.58 -3.23
C ASP A 9 -32.23 18.60 -2.28
N PRO A 10 -32.88 19.77 -2.11
CA PRO A 10 -34.02 19.93 -1.21
C PRO A 10 -35.22 19.07 -1.63
N GLU A 11 -35.29 18.70 -2.91
CA GLU A 11 -36.40 17.94 -3.48
C GLU A 11 -36.11 16.44 -3.59
N GLY A 12 -34.91 15.99 -3.19
CA GLY A 12 -34.52 14.58 -3.29
C GLY A 12 -34.52 14.05 -4.73
N ARG A 13 -34.37 14.94 -5.72
CA ARG A 13 -34.42 14.59 -7.15
C ARG A 13 -33.19 13.82 -7.59
N TYR A 14 -32.07 13.99 -6.90
CA TYR A 14 -30.88 13.21 -7.11
C TYR A 14 -30.93 12.02 -6.15
N PRO A 15 -31.13 10.78 -6.64
CA PRO A 15 -30.95 9.62 -5.78
C PRO A 15 -29.59 9.74 -5.09
N ALA A 16 -29.49 9.27 -3.85
CA ALA A 16 -28.18 9.06 -3.27
C ALA A 16 -27.52 8.02 -4.16
N ASP A 17 -26.79 8.48 -5.18
CA ASP A 17 -26.01 7.62 -6.05
C ASP A 17 -25.18 6.79 -5.09
N GLY A 18 -25.51 5.50 -5.04
CA GLY A 18 -24.88 4.58 -4.11
C GLY A 18 -23.36 4.60 -4.29
N PRO A 19 -22.62 3.81 -3.51
CA PRO A 19 -21.16 3.80 -3.63
C PRO A 19 -20.77 3.62 -5.10
N ARG A 20 -19.91 4.52 -5.59
CA ARG A 20 -19.24 4.44 -6.88
C ARG A 20 -18.47 3.13 -6.93
N MET A 21 -18.12 2.72 -8.15
CA MET A 21 -17.42 1.44 -8.34
C MET A 21 -16.12 1.36 -7.50
N VAL A 22 -15.38 2.47 -7.38
CA VAL A 22 -14.18 2.55 -6.53
C VAL A 22 -14.49 2.27 -5.06
N GLU A 23 -15.56 2.85 -4.51
CA GLU A 23 -15.98 2.61 -3.12
C GLU A 23 -16.48 1.18 -2.91
N ARG A 24 -17.20 0.60 -3.88
CA ARG A 24 -17.61 -0.81 -3.82
C ARG A 24 -16.41 -1.75 -3.80
N ASN A 25 -15.42 -1.50 -4.65
CA ASN A 25 -14.19 -2.29 -4.66
C ASN A 25 -13.40 -2.12 -3.35
N ALA A 26 -13.35 -0.90 -2.80
CA ALA A 26 -12.67 -0.65 -1.53
C ALA A 26 -13.35 -1.39 -0.37
N LEU A 27 -14.69 -1.40 -0.31
CA LEU A 27 -15.43 -2.18 0.69
C LEU A 27 -15.10 -3.68 0.62
N ARG A 28 -14.90 -4.23 -0.58
CA ARG A 28 -14.47 -5.63 -0.74
C ARG A 28 -13.06 -5.88 -0.21
N VAL A 29 -12.15 -4.92 -0.40
CA VAL A 29 -10.80 -4.98 0.19
C VAL A 29 -10.89 -4.91 1.72
N LEU A 30 -11.64 -3.95 2.27
CA LEU A 30 -11.83 -3.75 3.70
C LEU A 30 -12.51 -4.94 4.39
N ALA A 31 -13.30 -5.73 3.68
CA ALA A 31 -13.84 -7.00 4.20
C ALA A 31 -12.76 -8.09 4.36
N CYS A 32 -11.60 -7.95 3.71
CA CYS A 32 -10.52 -8.93 3.73
C CYS A 32 -9.36 -8.55 4.67
N VAL A 33 -9.24 -7.28 5.06
CA VAL A 33 -8.07 -6.75 5.79
C VAL A 33 -8.47 -5.72 6.82
N GLN A 34 -7.63 -5.58 7.85
CA GLN A 34 -7.69 -4.43 8.76
C GLN A 34 -6.73 -3.35 8.25
N PRO A 35 -7.22 -2.19 7.79
CA PRO A 35 -6.37 -1.13 7.28
C PRO A 35 -5.66 -0.41 8.43
N THR A 36 -4.42 0.02 8.21
CA THR A 36 -3.70 0.94 9.10
C THR A 36 -3.92 2.39 8.69
N ARG A 37 -4.11 2.64 7.40
CA ARG A 37 -4.46 3.96 6.84
C ARG A 37 -5.34 3.79 5.60
N ILE A 38 -6.24 4.75 5.40
CA ILE A 38 -7.07 4.85 4.20
C ILE A 38 -6.99 6.30 3.72
N GLU A 39 -6.66 6.49 2.45
CA GLU A 39 -6.69 7.80 1.80
C GLU A 39 -7.55 7.76 0.54
N ARG A 40 -8.39 8.78 0.39
CA ARG A 40 -9.33 8.90 -0.73
C ARG A 40 -8.86 10.06 -1.62
N ALA A 41 -8.51 9.76 -2.88
CA ALA A 41 -8.42 10.72 -3.97
C ALA A 41 -9.55 10.55 -5.01
N ARG A 42 -9.72 11.49 -5.95
CA ARG A 42 -10.90 11.57 -6.84
C ARG A 42 -11.37 10.20 -7.39
N ASP A 43 -10.46 9.44 -7.98
CA ASP A 43 -10.73 8.19 -8.70
C ASP A 43 -9.95 6.98 -8.14
N VAL A 44 -9.30 7.15 -6.98
CA VAL A 44 -8.50 6.10 -6.32
C VAL A 44 -8.67 6.14 -4.81
N ILE A 45 -8.71 4.97 -4.18
CA ILE A 45 -8.61 4.81 -2.73
C ILE A 45 -7.34 4.03 -2.44
N GLU A 46 -6.44 4.62 -1.67
CA GLU A 46 -5.24 3.98 -1.15
C GLU A 46 -5.53 3.37 0.21
N ILE A 47 -5.15 2.12 0.40
CA ILE A 47 -5.35 1.37 1.63
C ILE A 47 -4.02 0.75 2.04
N ASP A 48 -3.49 1.21 3.18
CA ASP A 48 -2.29 0.64 3.79
C ASP A 48 -2.71 -0.52 4.70
N VAL A 49 -2.02 -1.65 4.58
CA VAL A 49 -2.29 -2.87 5.34
C VAL A 49 -1.01 -3.34 6.02
N GLY A 50 -1.03 -3.40 7.36
CA GLY A 50 0.15 -3.74 8.16
C GLY A 50 1.06 -2.54 8.41
N ASP A 51 2.27 -2.80 8.88
CA ASP A 51 3.25 -1.76 9.20
C ASP A 51 3.86 -1.16 7.92
N ALA A 52 4.40 0.06 8.03
CA ALA A 52 4.92 0.80 6.88
C ALA A 52 6.01 0.04 6.09
N GLU A 53 6.80 -0.81 6.74
CA GLU A 53 7.87 -1.57 6.08
C GLU A 53 7.44 -2.98 5.65
N THR A 54 6.69 -3.69 6.50
CA THR A 54 6.35 -5.12 6.34
C THR A 54 5.00 -5.34 5.66
N GLY A 55 4.19 -4.29 5.60
CA GLY A 55 2.86 -4.27 5.02
C GLY A 55 2.84 -4.15 3.50
N ILE A 56 1.65 -3.86 2.98
CA ILE A 56 1.42 -3.61 1.56
C ILE A 56 0.55 -2.36 1.38
N VAL A 57 0.66 -1.74 0.22
CA VAL A 57 -0.20 -0.63 -0.20
C VAL A 57 -1.14 -1.15 -1.29
N ILE A 58 -2.44 -0.90 -1.14
CA ILE A 58 -3.46 -1.31 -2.11
C ILE A 58 -4.08 -0.08 -2.74
N LEU A 59 -3.88 0.12 -4.04
CA LEU A 59 -4.58 1.16 -4.79
C LEU A 59 -5.83 0.56 -5.43
N VAL A 60 -6.98 1.12 -5.06
CA VAL A 60 -8.29 0.72 -5.52
C VAL A 60 -8.79 1.73 -6.53
N THR A 61 -9.05 1.28 -7.76
CA THR A 61 -9.68 2.08 -8.82
C THR A 61 -11.03 1.44 -9.21
N PRO A 62 -11.86 2.10 -10.05
CA PRO A 62 -13.07 1.47 -10.57
C PRO A 62 -12.77 0.15 -11.33
N GLU A 63 -11.70 0.11 -12.12
CA GLU A 63 -11.41 -0.99 -13.05
C GLU A 63 -10.42 -2.03 -12.50
N ALA A 64 -9.56 -1.64 -11.55
CA ALA A 64 -8.46 -2.48 -11.11
C ALA A 64 -8.08 -2.28 -9.64
N LEU A 65 -7.43 -3.31 -9.09
CA LEU A 65 -6.66 -3.24 -7.86
C LEU A 65 -5.18 -3.33 -8.19
N GLU A 66 -4.38 -2.45 -7.61
CA GLU A 66 -2.92 -2.57 -7.61
C GLU A 66 -2.45 -2.91 -6.22
N LEU A 67 -1.77 -4.04 -6.10
CA LEU A 67 -1.06 -4.47 -4.90
C LEU A 67 0.37 -4.01 -5.07
N ARG A 68 0.83 -3.16 -4.16
CA ARG A 68 2.14 -2.51 -4.19
C ARG A 68 2.89 -2.80 -2.91
N LEU A 69 4.21 -2.87 -3.02
CA LEU A 69 5.12 -3.14 -1.91
C LEU A 69 5.80 -1.84 -1.52
N PRO A 70 5.83 -1.48 -0.23
CA PRO A 70 6.58 -0.33 0.25
C PRO A 70 8.04 -0.41 -0.18
N THR A 71 8.58 0.74 -0.58
CA THR A 71 9.99 0.86 -0.95
C THR A 71 10.45 2.30 -0.69
N VAL A 72 11.73 2.55 -0.93
CA VAL A 72 12.34 3.87 -0.78
C VAL A 72 12.98 4.22 -2.11
N GLU A 73 12.66 5.41 -2.62
CA GLU A 73 13.27 5.95 -3.83
C GLU A 73 14.28 7.05 -3.48
N TRP A 74 15.42 6.99 -4.15
CA TRP A 74 16.45 8.01 -4.12
C TRP A 74 16.31 8.87 -5.36
N THR A 75 15.75 10.07 -5.20
CA THR A 75 15.43 10.96 -6.34
C THR A 75 16.66 11.64 -6.97
N GLY A 76 17.89 11.22 -6.58
CA GLY A 76 19.14 11.63 -7.22
C GLY A 76 19.48 13.13 -7.11
N GLY A 77 18.90 13.85 -6.14
CA GLY A 77 19.09 15.29 -5.96
C GLY A 77 19.27 15.72 -4.50
N ALA A 78 19.00 16.99 -4.19
CA ALA A 78 19.14 17.57 -2.84
C ALA A 78 18.12 17.05 -1.80
N TYR A 79 17.22 16.16 -2.20
CA TYR A 79 16.17 15.61 -1.36
C TYR A 79 16.55 14.17 -0.97
N GLY A 80 16.49 13.89 0.32
CA GLY A 80 16.80 12.57 0.89
C GLY A 80 15.85 11.46 0.44
N PRO A 81 15.99 10.26 1.01
CA PRO A 81 15.12 9.13 0.67
C PRO A 81 13.65 9.48 0.84
N VAL A 82 12.82 9.10 -0.14
CA VAL A 82 11.38 9.32 -0.12
C VAL A 82 10.65 7.98 -0.07
N ALA A 83 9.64 7.89 0.80
CA ALA A 83 8.76 6.74 0.84
C ALA A 83 8.01 6.59 -0.49
N ALA A 84 8.07 5.39 -1.05
CA ALA A 84 7.46 5.06 -2.33
C ALA A 84 6.81 3.67 -2.24
N SER A 85 6.21 3.24 -3.35
CA SER A 85 5.73 1.87 -3.47
C SER A 85 5.95 1.36 -4.89
N ARG A 86 6.37 0.10 -5.01
CA ARG A 86 6.57 -0.56 -6.30
C ARG A 86 5.41 -1.50 -6.60
N LEU A 87 5.00 -1.57 -7.87
CA LEU A 87 3.94 -2.48 -8.29
C LEU A 87 4.39 -3.94 -8.13
N TRP A 88 3.63 -4.73 -7.38
CA TRP A 88 3.77 -6.19 -7.35
C TRP A 88 2.80 -6.85 -8.33
N LYS A 89 1.54 -6.44 -8.29
CA LYS A 89 0.52 -7.01 -9.16
C LYS A 89 -0.66 -6.08 -9.39
N ARG A 90 -1.13 -6.04 -10.64
CA ARG A 90 -2.39 -5.39 -11.01
C ARG A 90 -3.42 -6.45 -11.43
N VAL A 91 -4.66 -6.31 -10.95
CA VAL A 91 -5.76 -7.21 -11.28
C VAL A 91 -7.04 -6.44 -11.60
N THR A 92 -7.75 -6.86 -12.64
CA THR A 92 -9.05 -6.25 -13.02
C THR A 92 -10.14 -6.68 -12.05
N THR A 93 -10.97 -5.72 -11.61
CA THR A 93 -12.01 -5.94 -10.58
C THR A 93 -13.20 -6.73 -11.10
N ALA A 94 -13.53 -6.58 -12.39
CA ALA A 94 -14.73 -7.16 -13.03
C ALA A 94 -14.85 -8.70 -12.91
N ARG A 95 -13.72 -9.42 -12.79
CA ARG A 95 -13.68 -10.89 -12.68
C ARG A 95 -12.99 -11.39 -11.41
N LEU A 96 -12.69 -10.49 -10.48
CA LEU A 96 -12.01 -10.87 -9.25
C LEU A 96 -13.03 -11.36 -8.25
N SER A 97 -12.91 -12.61 -7.77
CA SER A 97 -13.73 -13.11 -6.66
C SER A 97 -13.13 -12.71 -5.31
N ASP A 98 -13.94 -12.63 -4.26
CA ASP A 98 -13.46 -12.23 -2.92
C ASP A 98 -12.46 -13.23 -2.35
N LYS A 99 -12.65 -14.54 -2.61
CA LYS A 99 -11.66 -15.57 -2.25
C LYS A 99 -10.31 -15.33 -2.94
N ARG A 100 -10.33 -14.93 -4.21
CA ARG A 100 -9.10 -14.63 -4.96
C ARG A 100 -8.46 -13.32 -4.48
N LEU A 101 -9.27 -12.32 -4.15
CA LEU A 101 -8.81 -11.07 -3.57
C LEU A 101 -8.05 -11.31 -2.26
N ALA A 102 -8.67 -11.98 -1.28
CA ALA A 102 -8.04 -12.31 0.00
C ALA A 102 -6.74 -13.13 -0.19
N SER A 103 -6.76 -14.09 -1.11
CA SER A 103 -5.58 -14.88 -1.46
C SER A 103 -4.45 -14.04 -2.06
N LEU A 104 -4.76 -13.04 -2.89
CA LEU A 104 -3.75 -12.16 -3.49
C LEU A 104 -3.14 -11.20 -2.47
N ILE A 105 -3.95 -10.64 -1.58
CA ILE A 105 -3.47 -9.77 -0.49
C ILE A 105 -2.51 -10.58 0.39
N ARG A 106 -2.92 -11.78 0.83
CA ARG A 106 -2.05 -12.65 1.63
C ARG A 106 -0.73 -12.97 0.93
N GLN A 107 -0.76 -13.33 -0.35
CA GLN A 107 0.45 -13.59 -1.14
C GLN A 107 1.36 -12.35 -1.23
N ALA A 108 0.80 -11.15 -1.38
CA ALA A 108 1.60 -9.92 -1.42
C ALA A 108 2.30 -9.67 -0.08
N THR A 109 1.59 -9.87 1.04
CA THR A 109 2.15 -9.74 2.39
C THR A 109 3.23 -10.80 2.67
N GLU A 110 2.95 -12.07 2.36
CA GLU A 110 3.92 -13.17 2.50
C GLU A 110 5.17 -12.91 1.65
N PHE A 111 4.97 -12.45 0.40
CA PHE A 111 6.07 -12.07 -0.49
C PHE A 111 6.91 -10.96 0.12
N ARG A 112 6.27 -9.90 0.64
CA ARG A 112 6.98 -8.79 1.26
C ARG A 112 7.81 -9.23 2.46
N GLN A 113 7.23 -10.02 3.36
CA GLN A 113 7.92 -10.54 4.53
C GLN A 113 9.12 -11.41 4.17
N ALA A 114 9.03 -12.18 3.09
CA ALA A 114 10.12 -13.02 2.61
C ALA A 114 11.31 -12.24 2.03
N GLU A 115 11.14 -10.96 1.69
CA GLU A 115 12.25 -10.11 1.21
C GLU A 115 13.20 -9.67 2.34
N PHE A 116 12.76 -9.78 3.59
CA PHE A 116 13.53 -9.35 4.73
C PHE A 116 14.63 -10.36 5.05
N VAL A 117 15.83 -9.86 5.30
CA VAL A 117 17.00 -10.66 5.68
C VAL A 117 17.61 -10.15 6.98
N LYS A 118 18.30 -11.03 7.70
CA LYS A 118 19.01 -10.68 8.94
C LYS A 118 20.43 -10.21 8.66
N CYS A 119 20.86 -9.18 9.39
CA CYS A 119 22.22 -8.62 9.28
C CYS A 119 23.17 -9.58 9.96
N PRO A 120 24.29 -9.99 9.34
CA PRO A 120 25.29 -10.80 10.02
C PRO A 120 25.95 -10.05 11.18
N HIS A 121 25.96 -8.70 11.16
CA HIS A 121 26.59 -7.87 12.21
C HIS A 121 25.68 -7.58 13.40
N CYS A 122 24.46 -7.08 13.16
CA CYS A 122 23.55 -6.66 14.22
C CYS A 122 22.36 -7.59 14.46
N GLY A 123 22.18 -8.64 13.64
CA GLY A 123 21.08 -9.61 13.75
C GLY A 123 19.68 -9.09 13.42
N ARG A 124 19.52 -7.79 13.15
CA ARG A 124 18.22 -7.18 12.82
C ARG A 124 17.77 -7.58 11.41
N SER A 125 16.45 -7.66 11.23
CA SER A 125 15.82 -7.90 9.93
C SER A 125 15.60 -6.58 9.19
N PHE A 126 15.87 -6.53 7.89
CA PHE A 126 15.66 -5.33 7.07
C PHE A 126 15.24 -5.70 5.65
N PRO A 127 14.50 -4.79 4.98
CA PRO A 127 14.10 -4.99 3.61
C PRO A 127 15.25 -4.70 2.63
N PRO A 128 15.09 -5.07 1.34
CA PRO A 128 16.11 -4.88 0.31
C PRO A 128 16.60 -3.44 0.13
N GLU A 129 15.74 -2.46 0.33
CA GLU A 129 16.06 -1.03 0.19
C GLU A 129 16.95 -0.49 1.33
N HIS A 130 17.13 -1.23 2.42
CA HIS A 130 17.92 -0.82 3.59
C HIS A 130 19.25 -1.60 3.72
N ARG A 131 19.72 -2.23 2.63
CA ARG A 131 20.92 -3.07 2.65
C ARG A 131 21.84 -2.90 1.45
N HIS A 132 23.11 -3.16 1.73
CA HIS A 132 24.14 -3.42 0.72
C HIS A 132 24.57 -4.88 0.86
N GLY A 133 24.23 -5.72 -0.13
CA GLY A 133 24.43 -7.16 -0.04
C GLY A 133 23.56 -7.78 1.06
N ASP A 134 24.19 -8.40 2.05
CA ASP A 134 23.56 -8.99 3.24
C ASP A 134 23.72 -8.13 4.51
N VAL A 135 24.30 -6.93 4.41
CA VAL A 135 24.56 -6.03 5.54
C VAL A 135 23.62 -4.82 5.49
N CYS A 136 23.08 -4.43 6.63
CA CYS A 136 22.23 -3.23 6.72
C CYS A 136 23.06 -1.94 6.59
N HIS A 137 22.47 -0.87 6.06
CA HIS A 137 23.18 0.41 5.84
C HIS A 137 23.90 0.94 7.09
N GLY A 138 23.30 0.82 8.27
CA GLY A 138 23.93 1.27 9.52
C GLY A 138 25.18 0.48 9.94
N CYS A 139 25.27 -0.80 9.57
CA CYS A 139 26.49 -1.61 9.75
C CYS A 139 27.47 -1.38 8.59
N CYS A 140 26.99 -1.13 7.37
CA CYS A 140 27.85 -0.74 6.26
C CYS A 140 28.63 0.55 6.55
N GLU A 141 27.96 1.56 7.09
CA GLU A 141 28.61 2.83 7.45
C GLU A 141 29.63 2.64 8.58
N ARG A 142 29.24 1.89 9.62
CA ARG A 142 30.06 1.71 10.83
C ARG A 142 31.26 0.79 10.64
N ASP A 143 31.04 -0.36 10.00
CA ASP A 143 31.99 -1.48 9.99
C ASP A 143 32.69 -1.64 8.64
N LEU A 144 32.09 -1.16 7.54
CA LEU A 144 32.63 -1.28 6.18
C LEU A 144 33.07 0.05 5.56
N GLY A 145 32.76 1.19 6.21
CA GLY A 145 33.07 2.53 5.71
C GLY A 145 32.32 2.93 4.43
N ILE A 146 31.18 2.29 4.15
CA ILE A 146 30.35 2.58 2.97
C ILE A 146 29.24 3.55 3.38
N VAL A 147 29.19 4.72 2.73
CA VAL A 147 28.15 5.75 2.93
C VAL A 147 27.23 5.76 1.70
N HIS A 148 25.92 5.74 1.93
CA HIS A 148 24.88 5.72 0.90
C HIS A 148 24.11 7.04 0.85
#